data_AF-F7UYK4-F1
#
_entry.id   AF-F7UYK4-F1
#
_cell.length_a   1.000
_cell.length_b   1.000
_cell.length_c   1.000
_cell.angle_alpha   90.00
_cell.angle_beta   90.00
_cell.angle_gamma   90.00
#
_symmetry.space_group_name_H-M   'P 1'
#
loop_
_entity.id
_entity.type
_entity.pdbx_description
1 polymer ?
#
loop_
_entity_poly.entity_id
_entity_poly.type
_entity_poly.pdbx_seq_one_letter_code
_entity_poly.pdbx_strand_id
1 'polypeptide(L)'
;MLTERYFGTYARFETISKREAAPLLGADNLVGDEFSIDFQIEDGTSIAWLKNRFGAVIGRLDSTLSRQLKILDARGWRLQAYLSFVAFTDEPKPGHYWGEVAIICYEPQYEHTFSLFSTQAASKLAAGVRPDITLGEQGVDQVISSEGSWFPKQRVPFPAQSEGTVIIKSHRGLTEKLIEQSRKGNKGCYVASWVFLLLLIALLIFGLKACGVF
;
A
#
# COMPACT_ATOMS: atom_id res chain seq x y z
N MET A 1 -6.14 31.52 1.62
CA MET A 1 -5.00 30.71 1.16
C MET A 1 -5.50 29.30 1.04
N LEU A 2 -5.38 28.69 -0.14
CA LEU A 2 -5.68 27.26 -0.28
C LEU A 2 -4.55 26.50 0.38
N THR A 3 -4.77 26.11 1.63
CA THR A 3 -3.91 25.17 2.32
C THR A 3 -4.16 23.82 1.67
N GLU A 4 -3.31 23.43 0.73
CA GLU A 4 -3.27 22.06 0.23
C GLU A 4 -3.10 21.16 1.47
N ARG A 5 -4.09 20.33 1.81
CA ARG A 5 -4.07 19.42 2.98
C ARG A 5 -3.85 17.95 2.56
N TYR A 6 -4.01 17.71 1.27
CA TYR A 6 -4.09 16.41 0.63
C TYR A 6 -3.56 16.52 -0.80
N PHE A 7 -2.88 15.48 -1.24
CA PHE A 7 -2.49 15.26 -2.63
C PHE A 7 -2.73 13.78 -2.96
N GLY A 8 -3.45 13.52 -4.06
CA GLY A 8 -3.75 12.17 -4.51
C GLY A 8 -3.57 12.07 -6.02
N THR A 9 -2.90 11.02 -6.49
CA THR A 9 -2.74 10.75 -7.92
C THR A 9 -2.45 9.28 -8.18
N TYR A 10 -2.73 8.82 -9.40
CA TYR A 10 -2.12 7.60 -9.93
C TYR A 10 -0.81 7.93 -10.62
N ALA A 11 0.19 7.08 -10.48
CA ALA A 11 1.51 7.30 -11.04
C ALA A 11 2.14 6.01 -11.54
N ARG A 12 2.67 6.07 -12.77
CA ARG A 12 3.45 4.99 -13.36
C ARG A 12 4.83 4.94 -12.72
N PHE A 13 5.30 3.74 -12.41
CA PHE A 13 6.68 3.48 -12.00
C PHE A 13 7.34 2.51 -12.97
N GLU A 14 8.65 2.69 -13.15
CA GLU A 14 9.49 1.83 -13.98
C GLU A 14 10.35 0.92 -13.12
N THR A 15 10.53 -0.32 -13.56
CA THR A 15 11.54 -1.22 -13.00
C THR A 15 12.87 -1.01 -13.70
N ILE A 16 14.00 -1.24 -13.01
CA ILE A 16 15.33 -1.07 -13.62
C ILE A 16 15.58 -2.15 -14.68
N SER A 17 15.10 -3.37 -14.41
CA SER A 17 15.32 -4.51 -15.29
C SER A 17 14.27 -5.59 -15.09
N LYS A 18 14.16 -6.49 -16.07
CA LYS A 18 13.31 -7.68 -15.98
C LYS A 18 13.64 -8.56 -14.75
N ARG A 19 14.91 -8.61 -14.33
CA ARG A 19 15.35 -9.36 -13.15
C ARG A 19 14.84 -8.72 -11.87
N GLU A 20 14.96 -7.40 -11.76
CA GLU A 20 14.51 -6.63 -10.60
C GLU A 20 13.00 -6.48 -10.53
N ALA A 21 12.31 -6.71 -11.65
CA ALA A 21 10.86 -6.81 -11.69
C ALA A 21 10.31 -8.16 -11.19
N ALA A 22 11.11 -9.22 -11.11
CA ALA A 22 10.62 -10.55 -10.71
C ALA A 22 9.85 -10.54 -9.37
N PRO A 23 10.26 -9.79 -8.33
CA PRO A 23 9.50 -9.66 -7.10
C PRO A 23 8.08 -9.11 -7.28
N LEU A 24 7.80 -8.28 -8.30
CA LEU A 24 6.46 -7.70 -8.54
C LEU A 24 5.39 -8.77 -8.82
N LEU A 25 5.80 -9.87 -9.44
CA LEU A 25 4.91 -11.00 -9.73
C LEU A 25 4.73 -11.92 -8.53
N GLY A 26 5.60 -11.78 -7.53
CA GLY A 26 5.61 -12.61 -6.34
C GLY A 26 4.53 -12.23 -5.32
N ALA A 27 4.47 -13.06 -4.28
CA ALA A 27 3.63 -12.83 -3.12
C ALA A 27 3.95 -11.50 -2.44
N ASP A 28 5.19 -11.03 -2.48
CA ASP A 28 5.71 -9.87 -1.74
C ASP A 28 5.21 -8.51 -2.21
N ASN A 29 4.50 -8.49 -3.34
CA ASN A 29 3.96 -7.27 -3.94
C ASN A 29 2.53 -7.54 -4.41
N LEU A 30 1.58 -7.62 -3.49
CA LEU A 30 0.17 -7.81 -3.83
C LEU A 30 -0.47 -6.47 -4.23
N VAL A 31 -1.45 -6.51 -5.13
CA VAL A 31 -2.22 -5.30 -5.46
C VAL A 31 -2.91 -4.79 -4.20
N GLY A 32 -2.80 -3.49 -3.93
CA GLY A 32 -3.22 -2.84 -2.68
C GLY A 32 -2.20 -2.90 -1.55
N ASP A 33 -1.03 -3.51 -1.73
CA ASP A 33 0.06 -3.39 -0.76
C ASP A 33 0.61 -1.97 -0.74
N GLU A 34 0.93 -1.50 0.46
CA GLU A 34 1.58 -0.22 0.69
C GLU A 34 3.08 -0.32 0.42
N PHE A 35 3.59 0.65 -0.33
CA PHE A 35 4.99 0.91 -0.60
C PHE A 35 5.41 2.21 0.06
N SER A 36 6.59 2.22 0.68
CA SER A 36 7.23 3.45 1.13
C SER A 36 7.94 4.14 -0.04
N ILE A 37 8.10 5.45 0.08
CA ILE A 37 8.78 6.28 -0.92
C ILE A 37 10.11 6.76 -0.33
N ASP A 38 11.22 6.34 -0.95
CA ASP A 38 12.57 6.72 -0.56
C ASP A 38 13.19 7.59 -1.65
N PHE A 39 13.81 8.71 -1.27
CA PHE A 39 14.44 9.62 -2.22
C PHE A 39 15.93 9.32 -2.37
N GLN A 40 16.37 9.06 -3.60
CA GLN A 40 17.79 8.86 -3.95
C GLN A 40 18.25 9.93 -4.93
N ILE A 41 19.54 10.26 -4.92
CA ILE A 41 20.12 11.21 -5.89
C ILE A 41 20.68 10.42 -7.07
N GLU A 42 20.19 10.69 -8.26
CA GLU A 42 20.65 10.16 -9.55
C GLU A 42 20.95 11.31 -10.48
N ASP A 43 22.17 11.39 -11.01
CA ASP A 43 22.60 12.44 -11.95
C ASP A 43 22.25 13.86 -11.47
N GLY A 44 22.40 14.11 -10.16
CA GLY A 44 22.09 15.40 -9.53
C GLY A 44 20.59 15.69 -9.34
N THR A 45 19.71 14.76 -9.69
CA THR A 45 18.25 14.85 -9.49
C THR A 45 17.79 13.90 -8.40
N SER A 46 16.91 14.36 -7.50
CA SER A 46 16.28 13.48 -6.51
C SER A 46 15.14 12.68 -7.16
N ILE A 47 15.26 11.36 -7.16
CA ILE A 47 14.30 10.40 -7.71
C ILE A 47 13.63 9.64 -6.57
N ALA A 48 12.31 9.49 -6.66
CA ALA A 48 11.50 8.74 -5.71
C ALA A 48 11.48 7.25 -6.09
N TRP A 49 11.95 6.42 -5.17
CA TRP A 49 11.97 4.97 -5.26
C TRP A 49 10.89 4.34 -4.39
N LEU A 50 10.16 3.40 -4.95
CA LEU A 50 9.18 2.59 -4.24
C LEU A 50 9.88 1.41 -3.58
N LYS A 51 9.65 1.25 -2.28
CA LYS A 51 10.07 0.07 -1.53
C LYS A 51 8.85 -0.66 -1.00
N ASN A 52 8.83 -1.98 -1.14
CA ASN A 52 7.76 -2.75 -0.54
C ASN A 52 7.92 -2.82 0.99
N ARG A 53 6.91 -3.36 1.67
CA ARG A 53 6.92 -3.53 3.13
C ARG A 53 8.07 -4.38 3.70
N PHE A 54 8.79 -5.11 2.85
CA PHE A 54 9.95 -5.91 3.24
C PHE A 54 11.28 -5.18 2.96
N GLY A 55 11.23 -3.93 2.53
CA GLY A 55 12.39 -3.08 2.22
C GLY A 55 13.01 -3.34 0.85
N ALA A 56 12.42 -4.21 0.02
CA ALA A 56 12.92 -4.45 -1.33
C ALA A 56 12.56 -3.28 -2.23
N VAL A 57 13.54 -2.78 -2.99
CA VAL A 57 13.35 -1.73 -4.00
C VAL A 57 12.60 -2.32 -5.19
N ILE A 58 11.50 -1.67 -5.57
CA ILE A 58 10.56 -2.17 -6.59
C ILE A 58 10.68 -1.42 -7.91
N GLY A 59 10.82 -0.10 -7.84
CA GLY A 59 10.89 0.73 -9.03
C GLY A 59 10.97 2.20 -8.69
N ARG A 60 11.13 3.02 -9.72
CA ARG A 60 11.27 4.48 -9.60
C ARG A 60 10.12 5.20 -10.26
N LEU A 61 9.72 6.32 -9.69
CA LEU A 61 8.77 7.26 -10.27
C LEU A 61 9.47 8.20 -11.25
N ASP A 62 8.70 8.88 -12.08
CA ASP A 62 9.23 9.90 -12.98
C ASP A 62 9.81 11.10 -12.19
N SER A 63 10.70 11.86 -12.83
CA SER A 63 11.41 12.96 -12.18
C SER A 63 10.52 14.14 -11.81
N THR A 64 9.41 14.37 -12.52
CA THR A 64 8.50 15.49 -12.25
C THR A 64 7.73 15.21 -10.96
N LEU A 65 7.12 14.03 -10.88
CA LEU A 65 6.42 13.61 -9.67
C LEU A 65 7.38 13.45 -8.49
N SER A 66 8.59 12.91 -8.72
CA SER A 66 9.62 12.80 -7.67
C SER A 66 9.92 14.15 -7.02
N ARG A 67 10.05 15.22 -7.82
CA ARG A 67 10.27 16.58 -7.29
C ARG A 67 9.09 17.07 -6.45
N GLN A 68 7.86 16.85 -6.93
CA GLN A 68 6.66 17.23 -6.19
C GLN A 68 6.58 16.49 -4.84
N LEU A 69 6.78 15.17 -4.86
CA LEU A 69 6.80 14.36 -3.64
C LEU A 69 7.91 14.80 -2.70
N LYS A 70 9.09 15.18 -3.21
CA LYS A 70 10.18 15.68 -2.38
C LYS A 70 9.82 16.98 -1.66
N ILE A 71 9.04 17.86 -2.29
CA ILE A 71 8.54 19.08 -1.66
C ILE A 71 7.55 18.74 -0.53
N LEU A 72 6.65 17.77 -0.75
CA LEU A 72 5.70 17.32 0.28
C LEU A 72 6.41 16.65 1.46
N ASP A 73 7.39 15.79 1.17
CA ASP A 73 8.28 15.16 2.17
C ASP A 73 9.02 16.22 3.00
N ALA A 74 9.58 17.25 2.35
CA ALA A 74 10.25 18.36 3.03
C ALA A 74 9.31 19.21 3.90
N ARG A 75 8.00 19.25 3.58
CA ARG A 75 6.95 19.84 4.42
C ARG A 75 6.53 18.94 5.58
N GLY A 76 7.11 17.75 5.71
CA GLY A 76 6.79 16.77 6.74
C GLY A 76 5.49 16.01 6.50
N TRP A 77 5.00 15.97 5.26
CA TRP A 77 3.78 15.23 4.94
C TRP A 77 3.99 13.72 5.02
N ARG A 78 2.89 12.99 5.21
CA ARG A 78 2.88 11.55 5.00
C ARG A 78 2.77 11.26 3.51
N LEU A 79 3.61 10.36 3.03
CA LEU A 79 3.64 9.90 1.64
C LEU A 79 3.42 8.39 1.66
N GLN A 80 2.33 7.93 1.03
CA GLN A 80 1.99 6.51 0.92
C GLN A 80 1.71 6.18 -0.54
N ALA A 81 2.25 5.07 -1.01
CA ALA A 81 1.96 4.55 -2.35
C ALA A 81 1.32 3.17 -2.22
N TYR A 82 0.28 2.89 -3.00
CA TYR A 82 -0.40 1.59 -2.99
C TYR A 82 -0.35 0.97 -4.37
N LEU A 83 0.13 -0.26 -4.48
CA LEU A 83 0.24 -0.95 -5.77
C LEU A 83 -1.14 -1.07 -6.42
N SER A 84 -1.35 -0.42 -7.57
CA SER A 84 -2.61 -0.51 -8.32
C SER A 84 -2.62 -1.67 -9.29
N PHE A 85 -1.57 -1.82 -10.10
CA PHE A 85 -1.43 -2.92 -11.03
C PHE A 85 0.02 -3.08 -11.49
N VAL A 86 0.30 -4.24 -12.10
CA VAL A 86 1.57 -4.55 -12.78
C VAL A 86 1.27 -4.92 -14.22
N ALA A 87 2.06 -4.38 -15.13
CA ALA A 87 1.99 -4.64 -16.56
C ALA A 87 3.36 -5.06 -17.11
N PHE A 88 3.32 -5.66 -18.29
CA PHE A 88 4.49 -5.98 -19.09
C PHE A 88 4.28 -5.41 -20.48
N THR A 89 5.32 -4.80 -21.03
CA THR A 89 5.38 -4.36 -22.43
C THR A 89 6.54 -5.09 -23.09
N ASP A 90 6.27 -5.74 -24.22
CA ASP A 90 7.28 -6.51 -24.96
C ASP A 90 8.32 -5.65 -25.69
N GLU A 91 7.96 -4.41 -26.04
CA GLU A 91 8.83 -3.44 -26.70
C GLU A 91 9.26 -2.26 -25.81
N PRO A 92 10.50 -1.75 -25.96
CA PRO A 92 11.57 -2.31 -26.79
C PRO A 92 12.11 -3.63 -26.22
N LYS A 93 12.70 -4.49 -27.07
CA LYS A 93 13.33 -5.73 -26.60
C LYS A 93 14.64 -5.42 -25.86
N PRO A 94 14.91 -6.09 -24.71
CA PRO A 94 14.05 -7.06 -24.05
C PRO A 94 12.87 -6.38 -23.34
N GLY A 95 11.67 -6.96 -23.46
CA GLY A 95 10.48 -6.42 -22.81
C GLY A 95 10.65 -6.21 -21.31
N HIS A 96 9.90 -5.24 -20.78
CA HIS A 96 10.06 -4.71 -19.44
C HIS A 96 8.75 -4.76 -18.66
N TYR A 97 8.87 -4.89 -17.34
CA TYR A 97 7.75 -4.75 -16.44
C TYR A 97 7.70 -3.32 -15.92
N TRP A 98 6.49 -2.85 -15.72
CA TRP A 98 6.20 -1.57 -15.08
C TRP A 98 4.91 -1.73 -14.28
N GLY A 99 4.56 -0.71 -13.52
CA GLY A 99 3.28 -0.72 -12.84
C GLY A 99 2.80 0.67 -12.53
N GLU A 100 1.70 0.72 -11.82
CA GLU A 100 1.12 1.97 -11.36
C GLU A 100 0.82 1.86 -9.87
N VAL A 101 1.06 2.95 -9.16
CA VAL A 101 0.69 3.12 -7.76
C VAL A 101 -0.34 4.22 -7.63
N ALA A 102 -1.26 4.05 -6.68
CA ALA A 102 -2.07 5.12 -6.14
C ALA A 102 -1.25 5.82 -5.05
N ILE A 103 -0.87 7.07 -5.26
CA ILE A 103 -0.12 7.88 -4.30
C ILE A 103 -1.11 8.74 -3.53
N ILE A 104 -1.04 8.65 -2.21
CA ILE A 104 -1.82 9.45 -1.28
C ILE A 104 -0.85 10.15 -0.34
N CYS A 105 -0.94 11.47 -0.29
CA CYS A 105 -0.15 12.30 0.60
C CYS A 105 -1.05 13.25 1.38
N TYR A 106 -0.73 13.50 2.65
CA TYR A 106 -1.52 14.36 3.51
C TYR A 106 -0.68 14.92 4.66
N GLU A 107 -1.18 16.00 5.24
CA GLU A 107 -0.57 16.61 6.43
C GLU A 107 -0.70 15.69 7.66
N PRO A 108 0.31 15.61 8.54
CA PRO A 108 0.29 14.74 9.72
C PRO A 108 -0.89 14.98 10.67
N GLN A 109 -1.44 16.21 10.70
CA GLN A 109 -2.61 16.53 11.53
C GLN A 109 -3.86 15.72 11.17
N TYR A 110 -3.94 15.18 9.95
CA TYR A 110 -5.07 14.37 9.47
C TYR A 110 -4.75 12.88 9.38
N GLU A 111 -3.68 12.41 10.04
CA GLU A 111 -3.22 11.01 10.02
C GLU A 111 -4.34 10.00 10.25
N HIS A 112 -5.16 10.21 11.28
CA HIS A 112 -6.24 9.27 11.60
C HIS A 112 -7.26 9.17 10.45
N THR A 113 -7.71 10.30 9.93
CA THR A 113 -8.69 10.38 8.85
C THR A 113 -8.15 9.76 7.55
N PHE A 114 -6.95 10.15 7.13
CA PHE A 114 -6.42 9.70 5.84
C PHE A 114 -5.81 8.31 5.88
N SER A 115 -5.38 7.80 7.03
CA SER A 115 -5.01 6.38 7.14
C SER A 115 -6.21 5.46 6.93
N LEU A 116 -7.40 5.83 7.43
CA LEU A 116 -8.66 5.11 7.16
C LEU A 116 -9.05 5.19 5.69
N PHE A 117 -9.02 6.39 5.11
CA PHE A 117 -9.28 6.58 3.68
C PHE A 117 -8.33 5.75 2.80
N SER A 118 -7.04 5.79 3.11
CA SER A 118 -6.00 5.07 2.35
C SER A 118 -6.14 3.55 2.50
N THR A 119 -6.54 3.06 3.68
CA THR A 119 -6.87 1.64 3.90
C THR A 119 -8.06 1.20 3.04
N GLN A 120 -9.08 2.05 2.91
CA GLN A 120 -10.21 1.77 2.02
C GLN A 120 -9.78 1.76 0.55
N ALA A 121 -8.96 2.72 0.12
CA ALA A 121 -8.39 2.74 -1.23
C ALA A 121 -7.60 1.47 -1.54
N ALA A 122 -6.69 1.09 -0.64
CA ALA A 122 -5.92 -0.15 -0.73
C ALA A 122 -6.82 -1.39 -0.84
N SER A 123 -7.89 -1.47 -0.04
CA SER A 123 -8.85 -2.57 -0.11
C SER A 123 -9.63 -2.61 -1.42
N LYS A 124 -9.97 -1.45 -2.01
CA LYS A 124 -10.63 -1.36 -3.32
C LYS A 124 -9.69 -1.82 -4.42
N LEU A 125 -8.44 -1.35 -4.41
CA LEU A 125 -7.40 -1.78 -5.35
C LEU A 125 -7.19 -3.29 -5.28
N ALA A 126 -7.06 -3.85 -4.07
CA ALA A 126 -6.94 -5.28 -3.86
C ALA A 126 -8.13 -6.09 -4.43
N ALA A 127 -9.32 -5.48 -4.54
CA ALA A 127 -10.50 -6.07 -5.17
C ALA A 127 -10.62 -5.80 -6.68
N GLY A 128 -9.63 -5.14 -7.30
CA GLY A 128 -9.62 -4.79 -8.72
C GLY A 128 -10.39 -3.52 -9.06
N VAL A 129 -10.75 -2.72 -8.06
CA VAL A 129 -11.43 -1.44 -8.24
C VAL A 129 -10.41 -0.32 -8.08
N ARG A 130 -10.23 0.51 -9.10
CA ARG A 130 -9.39 1.71 -9.07
C ARG A 130 -10.26 2.95 -8.76
N PRO A 131 -10.40 3.36 -7.49
CA PRO A 131 -11.21 4.52 -7.15
C PRO A 131 -10.53 5.82 -7.55
N ASP A 132 -11.29 6.87 -7.82
CA ASP A 132 -10.72 8.20 -8.02
C ASP A 132 -10.23 8.79 -6.69
N ILE A 133 -8.91 8.83 -6.52
CA ILE A 133 -8.26 9.41 -5.33
C ILE A 133 -7.75 10.83 -5.60
N THR A 134 -7.95 11.38 -6.78
CA THR A 134 -7.56 12.77 -7.10
C THR A 134 -8.65 13.70 -6.60
N LEU A 135 -8.66 13.96 -5.29
CA LEU A 135 -9.72 14.72 -4.65
C LEU A 135 -9.52 16.24 -4.85
N GLY A 136 -10.57 16.92 -5.30
CA GLY A 136 -10.68 18.37 -5.15
C GLY A 136 -11.01 18.76 -3.70
N GLU A 137 -11.01 20.07 -3.42
CA GLU A 137 -11.25 20.61 -2.06
C GLU A 137 -12.50 20.05 -1.38
N GLN A 138 -13.63 20.00 -2.11
CA GLN A 138 -14.88 19.45 -1.58
C GLN A 138 -14.75 17.97 -1.19
N GLY A 139 -14.00 17.18 -1.96
CA GLY A 139 -13.75 15.78 -1.65
C GLY A 139 -12.88 15.63 -0.40
N VAL A 140 -11.85 16.47 -0.28
CA VAL A 140 -10.98 16.53 0.90
C VAL A 140 -11.79 16.90 2.16
N ASP A 141 -12.66 17.91 2.08
CA ASP A 141 -13.52 18.31 3.18
C ASP A 141 -14.54 17.22 3.55
N GLN A 142 -15.06 16.47 2.58
CA GLN A 142 -15.93 15.32 2.84
C GLN A 142 -15.19 14.19 3.57
N VAL A 143 -13.95 13.88 3.16
CA VAL A 143 -13.12 12.89 3.87
C VAL A 143 -12.87 13.35 5.31
N ILE A 144 -12.49 14.61 5.53
CA ILE A 144 -12.20 15.14 6.88
C ILE A 144 -13.46 15.16 7.76
N SER A 145 -14.56 15.75 7.26
CA SER A 145 -15.82 15.89 8.01
C SER A 145 -16.48 14.55 8.35
N SER A 146 -16.20 13.51 7.58
CA SER A 146 -16.69 12.15 7.81
C SER A 146 -15.70 11.24 8.53
N GLU A 147 -14.60 11.81 9.05
CA GLU A 147 -13.52 11.08 9.73
C GLU A 147 -12.96 9.90 8.90
N GLY A 148 -12.87 10.09 7.59
CA GLY A 148 -12.32 9.09 6.66
C GLY A 148 -13.32 8.03 6.21
N SER A 149 -14.58 8.07 6.66
CA SER A 149 -15.61 7.09 6.26
C SER A 149 -16.20 7.35 4.88
N TRP A 150 -16.25 8.60 4.43
CA TRP A 150 -16.67 8.92 3.08
C TRP A 150 -15.63 8.42 2.05
N PHE A 151 -16.12 7.89 0.93
CA PHE A 151 -15.27 7.38 -0.13
C PHE A 151 -15.87 7.68 -1.52
N PRO A 152 -15.06 8.10 -2.51
CA PRO A 152 -15.55 8.45 -3.83
C PRO A 152 -16.14 7.24 -4.55
N LYS A 153 -17.25 7.47 -5.25
CA LYS A 153 -17.91 6.44 -6.06
C LYS A 153 -17.29 6.30 -7.46
N GLN A 154 -16.63 7.36 -7.93
CA GLN A 154 -16.00 7.41 -9.25
C GLN A 154 -14.80 6.47 -9.32
N ARG A 155 -14.53 5.99 -10.53
CA ARG A 155 -13.45 5.05 -10.82
C ARG A 155 -12.59 5.60 -11.92
N VAL A 156 -11.30 5.29 -11.86
CA VAL A 156 -10.33 5.65 -12.89
C VAL A 156 -10.13 4.42 -13.79
N PRO A 157 -10.26 4.56 -15.13
CA PRO A 157 -9.94 3.46 -16.05
C PRO A 157 -8.43 3.23 -16.10
N PHE A 158 -8.00 2.01 -16.41
CA PHE A 158 -6.58 1.74 -16.65
C PHE A 158 -6.05 2.67 -17.74
N PRO A 159 -4.77 3.09 -17.68
CA PRO A 159 -4.20 3.94 -18.72
C PRO A 159 -4.27 3.23 -20.08
N ALA A 160 -4.35 4.01 -21.15
CA ALA A 160 -4.31 3.48 -22.51
C ALA A 160 -3.03 2.67 -22.69
N GLN A 161 -3.18 1.44 -23.17
CA GLN A 161 -2.07 0.51 -23.37
C GLN A 161 -1.52 0.68 -24.78
N SER A 162 -0.19 0.81 -24.89
CA SER A 162 0.47 0.68 -26.18
C SER A 162 0.39 -0.76 -26.68
N GLU A 163 0.55 -0.94 -27.98
CA GLU A 163 0.69 -2.27 -28.57
C GLU A 163 1.75 -3.10 -27.83
N GLY A 164 1.49 -4.40 -27.67
CA GLY A 164 2.39 -5.31 -26.94
C GLY A 164 2.38 -5.19 -25.41
N THR A 165 1.50 -4.35 -24.84
CA THR A 165 1.31 -4.23 -23.38
C THR A 165 0.19 -5.13 -22.87
N VAL A 166 0.44 -5.81 -21.74
CA VAL A 166 -0.57 -6.59 -21.02
C VAL A 166 -0.51 -6.28 -19.53
N ILE A 167 -1.67 -6.04 -18.90
CA ILE A 167 -1.78 -6.02 -17.44
C ILE A 167 -1.77 -7.45 -16.94
N ILE A 168 -0.73 -7.79 -16.17
CA ILE A 168 -0.53 -9.15 -15.63
C ILE A 168 -1.19 -9.28 -14.26
N LYS A 169 -1.24 -8.19 -13.49
CA LYS A 169 -1.76 -8.19 -12.13
C LYS A 169 -2.61 -6.95 -11.89
N SER A 170 -3.91 -7.13 -11.63
CA SER A 170 -4.86 -6.02 -11.44
C SER A 170 -5.66 -6.10 -10.14
N HIS A 171 -5.63 -7.24 -9.44
CA HIS A 171 -6.37 -7.50 -8.22
C HIS A 171 -5.73 -8.67 -7.47
N ARG A 172 -6.15 -8.90 -6.22
CA ARG A 172 -5.75 -10.07 -5.43
C ARG A 172 -6.58 -11.30 -5.80
N GLY A 173 -5.92 -12.33 -6.32
CA GLY A 173 -6.50 -13.65 -6.54
C GLY A 173 -6.80 -14.40 -5.22
N LEU A 174 -7.33 -15.63 -5.32
CA LEU A 174 -7.64 -16.46 -4.15
C LEU A 174 -6.40 -16.79 -3.32
N THR A 175 -5.32 -17.20 -3.99
CA THR A 175 -4.03 -17.52 -3.34
C THR A 175 -3.45 -16.31 -2.63
N GLU A 176 -3.51 -15.13 -3.25
CA GLU A 176 -2.99 -13.88 -2.68
C GLU A 176 -3.81 -13.41 -1.48
N LYS A 177 -5.13 -13.62 -1.48
CA LYS A 177 -5.98 -13.37 -0.30
C LYS A 177 -5.59 -14.28 0.87
N LEU A 178 -5.29 -15.55 0.60
CA LEU A 178 -4.80 -16.48 1.63
C LEU A 178 -3.45 -16.05 2.18
N ILE A 179 -2.51 -15.66 1.31
CA ILE A 179 -1.20 -15.12 1.71
C ILE A 179 -1.36 -13.89 2.60
N GLU A 180 -2.24 -12.96 2.23
CA GLU A 180 -2.50 -11.77 3.03
C GLU A 180 -3.12 -12.12 4.39
N GLN A 181 -4.02 -13.11 4.44
CA GLN A 181 -4.56 -13.59 5.71
C GLN A 181 -3.46 -14.19 6.59
N SER A 182 -2.51 -14.93 6.01
CA SER A 182 -1.33 -15.42 6.72
C SER A 182 -0.46 -14.27 7.23
N ARG A 183 -0.27 -13.21 6.44
CA ARG A 183 0.52 -12.02 6.81
C ARG A 183 -0.07 -11.20 7.95
N LYS A 184 -1.39 -11.09 8.02
CA LYS A 184 -2.08 -10.38 9.11
C LYS A 184 -1.83 -11.01 10.48
N GLY A 185 -1.35 -12.26 10.48
CA GLY A 185 -1.07 -13.02 11.69
C GLY A 185 -2.37 -13.40 12.41
N ASN A 186 -2.39 -14.56 13.04
CA ASN A 186 -3.58 -15.03 13.73
C ASN A 186 -3.61 -14.44 15.15
N LYS A 187 -3.77 -13.11 15.27
CA LYS A 187 -3.82 -12.39 16.56
C LYS A 187 -4.83 -13.01 17.53
N GLY A 188 -5.97 -13.48 17.01
CA GLY A 188 -7.00 -14.17 17.80
C GLY A 188 -6.59 -15.55 18.31
N CYS A 189 -5.80 -16.32 17.54
CA CYS A 189 -5.31 -17.64 17.97
C CYS A 189 -4.26 -17.50 19.09
N TYR A 190 -3.46 -16.43 19.05
CA TYR A 190 -2.51 -16.12 20.11
C TYR A 190 -3.23 -15.78 21.41
N VAL A 191 -4.25 -14.92 21.38
CA VAL A 191 -5.05 -14.58 22.58
C VAL A 191 -5.75 -15.81 23.14
N ALA A 192 -6.37 -16.66 22.30
CA ALA A 192 -7.01 -17.89 22.74
C ALA A 192 -6.01 -18.88 23.37
N SER A 193 -4.82 -19.01 22.79
CA SER A 193 -3.74 -19.83 23.34
C SER A 193 -3.28 -19.32 24.71
N TRP A 194 -3.12 -18.01 24.87
CA TRP A 194 -2.76 -17.39 26.15
C TRP A 194 -3.83 -17.60 27.23
N VAL A 195 -5.12 -17.40 26.90
CA VAL A 195 -6.23 -17.63 27.84
C VAL A 195 -6.29 -19.09 28.28
N PHE A 196 -6.12 -20.03 27.34
CA PHE A 196 -6.09 -21.47 27.65
C PHE A 196 -4.90 -21.82 28.56
N LEU A 197 -3.72 -21.28 28.28
CA LEU A 197 -2.51 -21.55 29.06
C LEU A 197 -2.61 -21.01 30.49
N LEU A 198 -3.18 -19.80 30.65
CA LEU A 198 -3.47 -19.22 31.97
C LEU A 198 -4.49 -20.05 32.75
N LEU A 199 -5.54 -20.55 32.09
CA LEU A 199 -6.55 -21.39 32.71
C LEU A 199 -5.99 -22.75 33.16
N LEU A 200 -5.10 -23.34 32.35
CA LEU A 200 -4.42 -24.59 32.68
C LEU A 200 -3.51 -24.42 33.90
N ILE A 201 -2.73 -23.32 33.95
CA ILE A 201 -1.89 -22.99 35.12
C ILE A 201 -2.77 -22.79 36.36
N ALA A 202 -3.88 -22.06 36.26
CA ALA A 202 -4.79 -21.84 37.38
C ALA A 202 -5.38 -23.15 37.93
N LEU A 203 -5.78 -24.07 37.04
CA LEU A 203 -6.25 -25.40 37.42
C LEU A 203 -5.16 -26.24 38.09
N LEU A 204 -3.91 -26.14 37.61
CA LEU A 204 -2.78 -26.88 38.18
C LEU A 204 -2.45 -26.37 39.58
N ILE A 205 -2.41 -25.05 39.78
CA ILE A 205 -2.24 -24.43 41.10
C ILE A 205 -3.38 -24.82 42.03
N PHE A 206 -4.63 -24.76 41.56
CA PHE A 206 -5.80 -25.13 42.36
C PHE A 206 -5.77 -26.62 42.75
N GLY A 207 -5.41 -27.51 41.82
CA GLY A 207 -5.24 -28.94 42.07
C GLY A 207 -4.14 -29.24 43.08
N LEU A 208 -2.96 -28.61 42.93
CA LEU A 208 -1.85 -28.76 43.89
C LEU A 208 -2.23 -28.28 45.29
N LYS A 209 -2.97 -27.17 45.38
CA LYS A 209 -3.51 -26.66 46.66
C LYS A 209 -4.55 -27.60 47.26
N ALA A 210 -5.45 -28.16 46.45
CA ALA A 210 -6.44 -29.14 46.90
C ALA A 210 -5.79 -30.46 47.37
N CYS A 211 -4.62 -30.81 46.84
CA CYS A 211 -3.83 -31.98 47.26
C CYS A 211 -2.88 -31.70 48.43
N GLY A 212 -2.88 -30.48 49.00
CA GLY A 212 -2.08 -30.14 50.19
C GLY A 212 -0.57 -30.08 49.95
N VAL A 213 -0.14 -29.88 48.69
CA VAL A 213 1.28 -29.81 48.34
C VAL A 213 1.91 -28.50 48.85
N PHE A 214 1.10 -27.45 49.04
CA PHE A 214 1.43 -26.20 49.74
C PHE A 214 0.15 -25.54 50.28
#